data_AF-A0A7C8YT49-F1
#
_entry.id   AF-A0A7C8YT49-F1
#
_cell.length_a   1.000
_cell.length_b   1.000
_cell.length_c   1.000
_cell.angle_alpha   90.00
_cell.angle_beta   90.00
_cell.angle_gamma   90.00
#
_symmetry.space_group_name_H-M   'P 1'
#
loop_
_entity.id
_entity.type
_entity.pdbx_description
1 polymer ?
#
loop_
_entity_poly.entity_id
_entity_poly.type
_entity_poly.pdbx_seq_one_letter_code
_entity_poly.pdbx_strand_id
1 'polypeptide(L)'
;MLAIHHPWVFAFGLLGNAISFMVFLAPLPTFVRIFKKKSTEGFQSLPYVVAIFSCMLWIYYALLKGNSILLITINAVGVVIETIYVVIYITYAPKQAKISTLRLLLLMNFGGFCAIVLLCHYLAKGDARV
;
A
#
# COMPACT_ATOMS: atom_id res chain seq x y z
N MET A 1 21.42 -7.16 1.57
CA MET A 1 22.48 -6.15 1.87
C MET A 1 23.38 -5.82 0.67
N LEU A 2 23.65 -6.76 -0.24
CA LEU A 2 24.48 -6.56 -1.46
C LEU A 2 23.98 -5.47 -2.44
N ALA A 3 22.67 -5.16 -2.49
CA ALA A 3 22.10 -4.26 -3.50
C ALA A 3 22.48 -2.77 -3.35
N ILE A 4 22.91 -2.33 -2.16
CA ILE A 4 23.27 -0.91 -1.91
C ILE A 4 24.67 -0.59 -2.45
N HIS A 5 25.51 -1.60 -2.70
CA HIS A 5 26.88 -1.40 -3.15
C HIS A 5 27.01 -1.06 -4.64
N HIS A 6 25.95 -1.28 -5.44
CA HIS A 6 25.96 -0.88 -6.85
C HIS A 6 25.35 0.53 -7.00
N PRO A 7 26.14 1.55 -7.40
CA PRO A 7 25.75 2.95 -7.32
C PRO A 7 24.48 3.28 -8.09
N TRP A 8 24.28 2.63 -9.24
CA TRP A 8 23.08 2.80 -10.05
C TRP A 8 21.80 2.27 -9.37
N VAL A 9 21.88 1.13 -8.68
CA VAL A 9 20.71 0.54 -8.00
C VAL A 9 20.27 1.45 -6.86
N PHE A 10 21.25 2.00 -6.13
CA PHE A 10 20.98 2.98 -5.08
C PHE A 10 20.38 4.28 -5.64
N ALA A 11 20.97 4.84 -6.70
CA ALA A 11 20.49 6.08 -7.32
C ALA A 11 19.04 5.94 -7.84
N PHE A 12 18.74 4.88 -8.61
CA PHE A 12 17.38 4.62 -9.08
C PHE A 12 16.42 4.28 -7.93
N GLY A 13 16.89 3.60 -6.88
CA GLY A 13 16.10 3.35 -5.68
C GLY A 13 15.67 4.64 -4.97
N LEU A 14 16.58 5.61 -4.84
CA LEU A 14 16.30 6.91 -4.24
C LEU A 14 15.35 7.76 -5.10
N LEU A 15 15.60 7.82 -6.41
CA LEU A 15 14.71 8.50 -7.36
C LEU A 15 13.31 7.89 -7.36
N GLY A 16 13.22 6.56 -7.36
CA GLY A 16 11.96 5.83 -7.25
C GLY A 16 11.22 6.17 -5.96
N ASN A 17 11.92 6.21 -4.81
CA ASN A 17 11.34 6.62 -3.53
C ASN A 17 10.75 8.05 -3.60
N ALA A 18 11.51 9.01 -4.16
CA ALA A 18 11.05 10.39 -4.28
C ALA A 18 9.79 10.51 -5.16
N ILE A 19 9.77 9.83 -6.32
CA ILE A 19 8.63 9.85 -7.23
C ILE A 19 7.42 9.17 -6.60
N SER A 20 7.59 7.98 -6.01
CA SER A 20 6.51 7.27 -5.33
C SER A 20 5.91 8.10 -4.19
N PHE A 21 6.73 8.83 -3.44
CA PHE A 21 6.23 9.72 -2.39
C PHE A 21 5.34 10.83 -2.96
N MET A 22 5.75 11.46 -4.07
CA MET A 22 4.92 12.45 -4.77
C MET A 22 3.61 11.85 -5.28
N VAL A 23 3.65 10.62 -5.80
CA VAL A 23 2.45 9.90 -6.26
C VAL A 23 1.49 9.61 -5.11
N PHE A 24 1.98 9.20 -3.93
CA PHE A 24 1.13 9.03 -2.74
C PHE A 24 0.50 10.35 -2.26
N LEU A 25 1.14 11.49 -2.54
CA LEU A 25 0.57 12.81 -2.23
C LEU A 25 -0.38 13.34 -3.31
N ALA A 26 -0.44 12.73 -4.50
CA ALA A 26 -1.30 13.19 -5.59
C ALA A 26 -2.80 13.30 -5.21
N PRO A 27 -3.39 12.41 -4.39
CA PRO A 27 -4.78 12.53 -3.94
C PRO A 27 -5.03 13.60 -2.87
N LEU A 28 -3.99 14.26 -2.35
CA LEU A 28 -4.12 15.21 -1.24
C LEU A 28 -5.16 16.32 -1.51
N PRO A 29 -5.21 16.98 -2.69
CA PRO A 29 -6.23 17.99 -2.97
C PRO A 29 -7.66 17.44 -2.89
N THR A 30 -7.87 16.19 -3.32
CA THR A 30 -9.16 15.49 -3.23
C THR A 30 -9.56 15.29 -1.78
N PHE A 31 -8.65 14.84 -0.92
CA PHE A 31 -8.95 14.63 0.50
C PHE A 31 -9.12 15.92 1.29
N VAL A 32 -8.39 16.98 0.94
CA VAL A 32 -8.65 18.33 1.48
C VAL A 32 -10.07 18.77 1.13
N ARG A 33 -10.54 18.52 -0.10
CA ARG A 33 -11.91 18.81 -0.52
C ARG A 33 -12.94 18.00 0.29
N ILE A 34 -12.73 16.68 0.44
CA ILE A 34 -13.60 15.81 1.26
C ILE A 34 -13.69 16.33 2.70
N PHE A 35 -12.55 16.68 3.30
CA PHE A 35 -12.49 17.18 4.67
C PHE A 35 -13.22 18.53 4.84
N LYS A 36 -13.09 19.44 3.87
CA LYS A 36 -13.77 20.75 3.88
C LYS A 36 -15.27 20.62 3.66
N LYS A 37 -15.70 19.73 2.74
CA LYS A 37 -17.11 19.53 2.38
C LYS A 37 -17.84 18.57 3.29
N LYS A 38 -17.13 17.85 4.18
CA LYS A 38 -17.68 16.86 5.10
C LYS A 38 -18.49 15.77 4.38
N SER A 39 -18.14 15.51 3.13
CA SER A 39 -18.79 14.56 2.23
C SER A 39 -17.77 14.02 1.25
N THR A 40 -17.90 12.74 0.87
CA THR A 40 -17.05 12.15 -0.17
C THR A 40 -17.41 12.58 -1.58
N GLU A 41 -18.50 13.34 -1.79
CA GLU A 41 -18.89 13.91 -3.10
C GLU A 41 -18.89 12.88 -4.26
N GLY A 42 -19.14 11.60 -3.97
CA GLY A 42 -19.12 10.52 -4.96
C GLY A 42 -17.74 9.91 -5.26
N PHE A 43 -16.65 10.44 -4.69
CA PHE A 43 -15.34 9.80 -4.74
C PHE A 43 -15.39 8.39 -4.16
N GLN A 44 -14.52 7.51 -4.66
CA GLN A 44 -14.45 6.10 -4.28
C GLN A 44 -13.23 5.81 -3.41
N SER A 45 -13.37 4.91 -2.45
CA SER A 45 -12.25 4.47 -1.58
C SER A 45 -11.38 3.38 -2.21
N LEU A 46 -11.87 2.72 -3.27
CA LEU A 46 -11.23 1.56 -3.89
C LEU A 46 -9.74 1.76 -4.21
N PRO A 47 -9.31 2.88 -4.85
CA PRO A 47 -7.90 3.07 -5.19
C PRO A 47 -6.97 3.03 -3.97
N TYR A 48 -7.40 3.62 -2.86
CA TYR A 48 -6.60 3.73 -1.63
C TYR A 48 -6.51 2.39 -0.90
N VAL A 49 -7.62 1.64 -0.87
CA VAL A 49 -7.61 0.29 -0.28
C VAL A 49 -6.73 -0.68 -1.09
N VAL A 50 -6.76 -0.58 -2.43
CA VAL A 50 -5.90 -1.37 -3.32
C VAL A 50 -4.44 -0.96 -3.17
N ALA A 51 -4.15 0.33 -2.99
CA ALA A 51 -2.80 0.83 -2.76
C ALA A 51 -2.20 0.28 -1.45
N ILE A 52 -2.97 0.25 -0.34
CA ILE A 52 -2.52 -0.40 0.92
C ILE A 52 -2.15 -1.86 0.65
N PHE A 53 -3.02 -2.62 -0.03
CA PHE A 53 -2.78 -4.03 -0.32
C PHE A 53 -1.52 -4.21 -1.17
N SER A 54 -1.33 -3.38 -2.21
CA SER A 54 -0.14 -3.40 -3.05
C SER A 54 1.13 -3.12 -2.22
N CYS A 55 1.10 -2.11 -1.34
CA CYS A 55 2.24 -1.79 -0.48
C CYS A 55 2.58 -2.96 0.47
N MET A 56 1.58 -3.63 1.04
CA MET A 56 1.78 -4.81 1.87
C MET A 56 2.47 -5.94 1.08
N LEU A 57 2.05 -6.18 -0.17
CA LEU A 57 2.68 -7.18 -1.03
C LEU A 57 4.13 -6.83 -1.37
N TRP A 58 4.43 -5.55 -1.64
CA TRP A 58 5.79 -5.10 -1.90
C TRP A 58 6.70 -5.21 -0.68
N ILE A 59 6.19 -4.89 0.51
CA ILE A 59 6.92 -5.12 1.76
C ILE A 59 7.21 -6.60 1.93
N TYR A 60 6.20 -7.46 1.77
CA TYR A 60 6.37 -8.91 1.89
C TYR A 60 7.41 -9.45 0.89
N TYR A 61 7.33 -9.03 -0.38
CA TYR A 61 8.32 -9.35 -1.41
C TYR A 61 9.74 -8.90 -1.01
N ALA A 62 9.88 -7.66 -0.52
CA ALA A 62 11.18 -7.13 -0.12
C ALA A 62 11.81 -7.90 1.06
N LEU A 63 10.97 -8.41 1.98
CA LEU A 63 11.41 -9.28 3.07
C LEU A 63 11.88 -10.64 2.54
N LEU A 64 11.15 -11.24 1.60
CA LEU A 64 11.53 -12.52 0.99
C LEU A 64 12.86 -12.44 0.22
N LYS A 65 13.10 -11.36 -0.51
CA LYS A 65 14.30 -11.18 -1.36
C LYS A 65 15.59 -10.82 -0.60
N GLY A 66 15.57 -10.81 0.73
CA GLY A 66 16.75 -10.46 1.53
C GLY A 66 16.79 -8.99 1.98
N ASN A 67 15.62 -8.46 2.33
CA ASN A 67 15.42 -7.21 3.07
C ASN A 67 15.88 -5.95 2.31
N SER A 68 15.24 -5.66 1.16
CA SER A 68 15.50 -4.45 0.38
C SER A 68 14.96 -3.20 1.09
N ILE A 69 15.84 -2.51 1.83
CA ILE A 69 15.47 -1.38 2.71
C ILE A 69 14.71 -0.29 1.94
N LEU A 70 15.22 0.16 0.78
CA LEU A 70 14.59 1.25 0.01
C LEU A 70 13.17 0.89 -0.50
N LEU A 71 12.90 -0.40 -0.72
CA LEU A 71 11.59 -0.86 -1.15
C LEU A 71 10.63 -0.96 0.03
N ILE A 72 11.13 -1.39 1.19
CA ILE A 72 10.36 -1.44 2.44
C ILE A 72 9.99 -0.04 2.89
N THR A 73 10.94 0.90 2.90
CA THR A 73 10.72 2.26 3.38
C THR A 73 9.61 2.97 2.62
N ILE A 74 9.66 2.95 1.28
CA ILE A 74 8.66 3.67 0.49
C ILE A 74 7.26 3.07 0.59
N ASN A 75 7.16 1.74 0.62
CA ASN A 75 5.87 1.08 0.75
C ASN A 75 5.32 1.19 2.18
N ALA A 76 6.16 1.23 3.21
CA ALA A 76 5.72 1.52 4.57
C ALA A 76 5.14 2.95 4.68
N VAL A 77 5.80 3.95 4.06
CA VAL A 77 5.25 5.31 3.93
C VAL A 77 3.93 5.30 3.18
N GLY A 78 3.84 4.53 2.08
CA GLY A 78 2.61 4.33 1.32
C GLY A 78 1.46 3.80 2.16
N VAL A 79 1.69 2.73 2.95
CA VAL A 79 0.67 2.19 3.88
C VAL A 79 0.17 3.27 4.84
N VAL A 80 1.06 4.10 5.40
CA VAL A 80 0.68 5.17 6.33
C VAL A 80 -0.20 6.23 5.65
N ILE A 81 0.24 6.75 4.50
CA ILE A 81 -0.48 7.81 3.76
C ILE A 81 -1.85 7.30 3.30
N GLU A 82 -1.89 6.11 2.70
CA GLU A 82 -3.14 5.54 2.18
C GLU A 82 -4.11 5.17 3.31
N THR A 83 -3.61 4.74 4.46
CA THR A 83 -4.45 4.53 5.65
C THR A 83 -5.08 5.84 6.13
N ILE A 84 -4.32 6.95 6.15
CA ILE A 84 -4.87 8.28 6.49
C ILE A 84 -6.00 8.66 5.53
N TYR A 85 -5.82 8.46 4.22
CA TYR A 85 -6.86 8.70 3.23
C TYR A 85 -8.10 7.84 3.46
N VAL A 86 -7.93 6.55 3.72
CA VAL A 86 -9.06 5.64 4.01
C VAL A 86 -9.78 6.04 5.30
N VAL A 87 -9.07 6.46 6.35
CA VAL A 87 -9.69 6.96 7.60
C VAL A 87 -10.52 8.21 7.34
N ILE A 88 -9.98 9.19 6.59
CA ILE A 88 -10.72 10.40 6.22
C ILE A 88 -11.96 10.03 5.40
N TYR A 89 -11.81 9.13 4.42
CA TYR A 89 -12.93 8.64 3.61
C TYR A 89 -14.03 8.02 4.47
N ILE A 90 -13.69 7.06 5.33
CA ILE A 90 -14.65 6.38 6.21
C ILE A 90 -15.32 7.36 7.17
N THR A 91 -14.64 8.43 7.57
CA THR A 91 -15.23 9.46 8.44
C THR A 91 -16.41 10.15 7.74
N TYR A 92 -16.24 10.55 6.47
CA TYR A 92 -17.21 11.39 5.74
C TYR A 92 -18.11 10.66 4.72
N ALA A 93 -17.86 9.37 4.46
CA ALA A 93 -18.64 8.60 3.50
C ALA A 93 -20.07 8.29 3.99
N PRO A 94 -21.05 8.06 3.09
CA PRO A 94 -22.35 7.53 3.47
C PRO A 94 -22.24 6.09 4.01
N LYS A 95 -23.19 5.66 4.84
CA LYS A 95 -23.16 4.36 5.55
C LYS A 95 -22.86 3.16 4.64
N GLN A 96 -23.50 3.10 3.47
CA GLN A 96 -23.29 2.00 2.53
C GLN A 96 -21.86 1.98 1.96
N ALA A 97 -21.31 3.14 1.62
CA ALA A 97 -19.93 3.27 1.17
C ALA A 97 -18.94 2.90 2.27
N LYS A 98 -19.17 3.32 3.53
CA LYS A 98 -18.35 2.91 4.69
C LYS A 98 -18.29 1.39 4.84
N ILE A 99 -19.45 0.73 4.79
CA ILE A 99 -19.54 -0.74 4.91
C ILE A 99 -18.80 -1.42 3.75
N SER A 100 -18.94 -0.90 2.52
CA SER A 100 -18.20 -1.40 1.37
C SER A 100 -16.68 -1.29 1.57
N THR A 101 -16.18 -0.12 2.00
CA THR A 101 -14.76 0.09 2.29
C THR A 101 -14.24 -0.85 3.38
N LEU A 102 -14.99 -0.99 4.48
CA LEU A 102 -14.60 -1.89 5.57
C LEU A 102 -14.57 -3.35 5.14
N ARG A 103 -15.56 -3.80 4.34
CA ARG A 103 -15.54 -5.15 3.74
C ARG A 103 -14.33 -5.33 2.85
N LEU A 104 -13.98 -4.34 2.05
CA LEU A 104 -12.82 -4.38 1.18
C LEU A 104 -11.50 -4.45 1.96
N LEU A 105 -11.35 -3.66 3.04
CA LEU A 105 -10.21 -3.76 3.94
C LEU A 105 -10.09 -5.16 4.54
N LEU A 106 -11.18 -5.70 5.10
CA LEU A 106 -11.16 -7.01 5.74
C LEU A 106 -10.89 -8.15 4.73
N LEU A 107 -11.62 -8.20 3.62
CA LEU A 107 -11.52 -9.29 2.66
C LEU A 107 -10.21 -9.23 1.86
N MET A 108 -9.84 -8.06 1.35
CA MET A 108 -8.66 -7.93 0.49
C MET A 108 -7.37 -7.78 1.29
N ASN A 109 -7.31 -6.83 2.24
CA ASN A 109 -6.06 -6.53 2.95
C ASN A 109 -5.74 -7.54 4.04
N PHE A 110 -6.73 -8.04 4.78
CA PHE A 110 -6.48 -9.10 5.76
C PHE A 110 -6.64 -10.48 5.13
N GLY A 111 -7.83 -10.80 4.61
CA GLY A 111 -8.12 -12.12 4.03
C GLY A 111 -7.19 -12.49 2.88
N GLY A 112 -7.12 -11.63 1.85
CA GLY A 112 -6.30 -11.85 0.67
C GLY A 112 -4.81 -11.91 0.99
N PHE A 113 -4.30 -11.00 1.84
CA PHE A 113 -2.89 -11.02 2.22
C PHE A 113 -2.52 -12.27 3.03
N CYS A 114 -3.33 -12.64 4.03
CA CYS A 114 -3.12 -13.87 4.79
C CYS A 114 -3.16 -15.10 3.89
N ALA A 115 -4.11 -15.16 2.94
CA ALA A 115 -4.18 -16.25 1.97
C ALA A 115 -2.89 -16.33 1.13
N ILE A 116 -2.39 -15.21 0.62
CA ILE A 116 -1.13 -15.17 -0.14
C ILE A 116 0.05 -15.63 0.71
N VAL A 117 0.19 -15.13 1.94
CA VAL A 117 1.29 -15.53 2.84
C VAL A 117 1.24 -17.03 3.14
N LEU A 118 0.05 -17.57 3.45
CA LEU A 118 -0.13 -19.00 3.71
C LEU A 118 0.17 -19.84 2.46
N LEU A 119 -0.38 -19.46 1.31
CA LEU A 119 -0.12 -20.16 0.05
C LEU A 119 1.37 -20.13 -0.30
N CYS A 120 2.05 -19.00 -0.16
CA CYS A 120 3.51 -18.94 -0.32
C CYS A 120 4.23 -19.85 0.66
N HIS A 121 3.83 -19.89 1.94
CA HIS A 121 4.47 -20.74 2.94
C HIS A 121 4.28 -22.25 2.65
N TYR A 122 3.10 -22.66 2.21
CA TYR A 122 2.79 -24.07 1.95
C TYR A 122 3.24 -24.54 0.56
N LEU A 123 3.13 -23.71 -0.46
CA LEU A 123 3.43 -24.06 -1.86
C LEU A 123 4.90 -23.82 -2.22
N ALA A 124 5.57 -22.83 -1.64
CA ALA A 124 6.97 -22.52 -1.96
C ALA A 124 7.96 -23.30 -1.06
N LYS A 125 7.75 -24.62 -0.92
CA LYS A 125 8.72 -25.53 -0.29
C LYS A 125 9.62 -26.15 -1.36
N GLY A 126 10.94 -26.15 -1.13
CA GLY A 126 11.97 -26.73 -2.01
C GLY A 126 12.76 -25.70 -2.85
N ASP A 127 13.66 -26.18 -3.72
CA ASP A 127 14.59 -25.40 -4.57
C ASP A 127 13.92 -24.40 -5.55
N ALA A 128 12.58 -24.31 -5.54
CA ALA A 128 11.79 -23.34 -6.29
C ALA A 128 11.71 -21.94 -5.62
N ARG A 129 12.37 -21.74 -4.49
CA ARG A 129 12.40 -20.45 -3.78
C ARG A 129 13.46 -19.54 -4.41
N VAL A 130 13.04 -18.69 -5.34
CA VAL A 130 13.88 -17.69 -6.05
C VAL A 130 14.37 -16.60 -5.11
#